data_AF-A0A6N4WGS2-F1
#
_entry.id   AF-A0A6N4WGS2-F1
#
_cell.length_a   1.000
_cell.length_b   1.000
_cell.length_c   1.000
_cell.angle_alpha   90.00
_cell.angle_beta   90.00
_cell.angle_gamma   90.00
#
_symmetry.space_group_name_H-M   'P 1'
#
loop_
_entity.id
_entity.type
_entity.pdbx_description
1 polymer ?
#
loop_
_entity_poly.entity_id
_entity_poly.type
_entity_poly.pdbx_seq_one_letter_code
_entity_poly.pdbx_strand_id
1 'polypeptide(L)'
;MSKAKPHEPYAPPVDPWRHSIQGLISEIEPTFCSPGVVDLNALARRLGARDIRYGAQNLHGYTQWTERGPFIQLRLIRSDGRRRFTLAHECGHLLFDPALAADRVIEQYEEPPAAFDAVERLRAYRDYAGLSYPGLEQICDYFAAELLLPLSSAAALRPSIDSIQALEAKSKELRVSLSLMVTRLNAVRSGLLLLRLERSRSGKWVIQQKHGFSQRFAGHLSLCKQSGHRLDELGSGYHEVEIGLQTLDGTSRLRASVKRTTTSVIALSRGAGPAAAFAPAKPL
;
A
#
# COMPACT_ATOMS: atom_id res chain seq x y z
N MET A 1 -36.48 29.01 -10.71
CA MET A 1 -35.47 28.13 -11.33
C MET A 1 -34.12 28.38 -10.66
N SER A 2 -33.75 27.55 -9.68
CA SER A 2 -32.47 27.66 -8.96
C SER A 2 -31.42 26.84 -9.71
N LYS A 3 -30.34 27.48 -10.19
CA LYS A 3 -29.22 26.79 -10.84
C LYS A 3 -28.44 26.04 -9.76
N ALA A 4 -28.44 24.71 -9.84
CA ALA A 4 -27.61 23.87 -9.00
C ALA A 4 -26.13 24.22 -9.22
N LYS A 5 -25.42 24.56 -8.13
CA LYS A 5 -23.96 24.74 -8.16
C LYS A 5 -23.29 23.41 -8.53
N PRO A 6 -22.27 23.41 -9.39
CA PRO A 6 -21.51 22.20 -9.69
C PRO A 6 -20.87 21.69 -8.39
N HIS A 7 -21.04 20.40 -8.11
CA HIS A 7 -20.35 19.71 -7.02
C HIS A 7 -18.84 19.75 -7.29
N GLU A 8 -18.12 20.61 -6.56
CA GLU A 8 -16.67 20.48 -6.46
C GLU A 8 -16.33 19.12 -5.83
N PRO A 9 -15.36 18.37 -6.39
CA PRO A 9 -14.96 17.11 -5.81
C PRO A 9 -14.31 17.35 -4.46
N TYR A 10 -14.99 16.97 -3.38
CA TYR A 10 -14.48 16.93 -2.01
C TYR A 10 -13.06 16.33 -2.00
N ALA A 11 -12.05 17.20 -1.86
CA ALA A 11 -10.72 16.76 -1.47
C ALA A 11 -10.82 16.41 0.01
N PRO A 12 -10.58 15.14 0.42
CA PRO A 12 -10.56 14.83 1.83
C PRO A 12 -9.56 15.77 2.52
N PRO A 13 -9.88 16.33 3.70
CA PRO A 13 -8.93 17.14 4.44
C PRO A 13 -7.63 16.36 4.59
N VAL A 14 -6.51 16.98 4.25
CA VAL A 14 -5.21 16.32 4.42
C VAL A 14 -4.95 16.27 5.92
N ASP A 15 -4.96 15.06 6.48
CA ASP A 15 -4.73 14.88 7.92
C ASP A 15 -3.38 15.53 8.31
N PRO A 16 -3.36 16.50 9.25
CA PRO A 16 -2.15 17.27 9.58
C PRO A 16 -0.94 16.40 9.94
N TRP A 17 -1.16 15.28 10.63
CA TRP A 17 -0.10 14.33 11.03
C TRP A 17 0.64 13.69 9.85
N ARG A 18 0.02 13.60 8.66
CA ARG A 18 0.67 13.04 7.46
C ARG A 18 1.76 13.94 6.92
N HIS A 19 1.57 15.27 6.99
CA HIS A 19 2.61 16.23 6.63
C HIS A 19 3.79 16.16 7.61
N SER A 20 3.52 15.98 8.90
CA SER A 20 4.55 15.79 9.92
C SER A 20 5.42 14.57 9.64
N ILE A 21 4.81 13.47 9.16
CA ILE A 21 5.57 12.28 8.74
C ILE A 21 6.44 12.54 7.53
N GLN A 22 5.97 13.29 6.53
CA GLN A 22 6.79 13.65 5.37
C GLN A 22 7.99 14.52 5.77
N GLY A 23 7.78 15.48 6.66
CA GLY A 23 8.85 16.29 7.25
C GLY A 23 9.87 15.43 7.98
N LEU A 24 9.41 14.56 8.88
CA LEU A 24 10.25 13.64 9.64
C LEU A 24 11.07 12.71 8.72
N ILE A 25 10.46 12.14 7.67
CA ILE A 25 11.17 11.29 6.72
C ILE A 25 12.30 12.05 6.04
N SER A 26 12.07 13.31 5.68
CA SER A 26 13.08 14.17 5.05
C SER A 26 14.25 14.49 5.98
N GLU A 27 14.00 14.55 7.30
CA GLU A 27 15.03 14.72 8.33
C GLU A 27 15.89 13.44 8.52
N ILE A 28 15.25 12.27 8.61
CA ILE A 28 15.94 10.99 8.94
C ILE A 28 16.58 10.30 7.73
N GLU A 29 16.15 10.65 6.51
CA GLU A 29 16.68 10.13 5.25
C GLU A 29 16.80 11.30 4.24
N PRO A 30 17.82 12.16 4.33
CA PRO A 30 17.95 13.35 3.48
C PRO A 30 18.04 13.05 1.98
N THR A 31 18.46 11.83 1.63
CA THR A 31 18.50 11.28 0.26
C THR A 31 17.13 10.88 -0.30
N PHE A 32 16.05 11.04 0.48
CA PHE A 32 14.66 10.69 0.14
C PHE A 32 14.07 11.46 -1.05
N CYS A 33 14.68 12.58 -1.47
CA CYS A 33 14.14 13.43 -2.54
C CYS A 33 14.24 12.82 -3.95
N SER A 34 14.91 11.68 -4.14
CA SER A 34 14.97 10.99 -5.43
C SER A 34 14.27 9.63 -5.35
N PRO A 35 13.47 9.22 -6.35
CA PRO A 35 12.96 7.86 -6.43
C PRO A 35 14.15 6.89 -6.41
N GLY A 36 14.23 6.08 -5.35
CA GLY A 36 15.38 5.25 -5.06
C GLY A 36 15.06 4.20 -4.00
N VAL A 37 15.83 3.13 -3.99
CA VAL A 37 15.66 2.03 -3.04
C VAL A 37 16.33 2.44 -1.73
N VAL A 38 15.54 2.88 -0.75
CA VAL A 38 16.04 3.17 0.61
C VAL A 38 16.71 1.92 1.22
N ASP A 39 17.89 2.09 1.80
CA ASP A 39 18.55 1.06 2.61
C ASP A 39 17.92 1.01 4.01
N LEU A 40 16.88 0.19 4.12
CA LEU A 40 16.10 0.04 5.35
C LEU A 40 16.90 -0.59 6.50
N ASN A 41 17.95 -1.38 6.23
CA ASN A 41 18.76 -1.94 7.32
C ASN A 41 19.64 -0.86 7.94
N ALA A 42 20.24 -0.01 7.09
CA ALA A 42 21.00 1.15 7.57
C ALA A 42 20.10 2.11 8.34
N LEU A 43 18.91 2.44 7.81
CA LEU A 43 17.93 3.27 8.49
C LEU A 43 17.54 2.69 9.86
N ALA A 44 17.12 1.42 9.92
CA ALA A 44 16.73 0.77 11.17
C ALA A 44 17.83 0.85 12.24
N ARG A 45 19.11 0.66 11.86
CA ARG A 45 20.25 0.78 12.78
C ARG A 45 20.45 2.22 13.27
N ARG A 46 20.33 3.22 12.39
CA ARG A 46 20.38 4.64 12.79
C ARG A 46 19.24 5.01 13.74
N LEU A 47 18.07 4.38 13.56
CA LEU A 47 16.93 4.52 14.46
C LEU A 47 17.08 3.73 15.78
N GLY A 48 18.22 3.05 15.98
CA GLY A 48 18.56 2.38 17.24
C GLY A 48 18.39 0.87 17.25
N ALA A 49 17.91 0.25 16.15
CA ALA A 49 17.83 -1.21 16.06
C ALA A 49 19.22 -1.83 16.24
N ARG A 50 19.35 -2.67 17.26
CA ARG A 50 20.61 -3.38 17.56
C ARG A 50 20.80 -4.62 16.72
N ASP A 51 19.70 -5.27 16.37
CA ASP A 51 19.71 -6.50 15.59
C ASP A 51 18.45 -6.60 14.73
N ILE A 52 18.59 -7.19 13.54
CA ILE A 52 17.54 -7.41 12.55
C ILE A 52 17.64 -8.86 12.11
N ARG A 53 16.68 -9.70 12.51
CA ARG A 53 16.71 -11.14 12.21
C ARG A 53 15.60 -11.53 11.26
N TYR A 54 15.88 -12.57 10.47
CA TYR A 54 14.90 -13.20 9.58
C TYR A 54 14.68 -14.64 10.02
N GLY A 55 13.42 -15.04 10.22
CA GLY A 55 13.09 -16.36 10.77
C GLY A 55 11.76 -16.92 10.27
N ALA A 56 11.56 -18.22 10.47
CA ALA A 56 10.28 -18.89 10.20
C ALA A 56 9.34 -18.65 11.39
N GLN A 57 8.50 -17.62 11.31
CA GLN A 57 7.52 -17.30 12.35
C GLN A 57 6.12 -17.08 11.77
N ASN A 58 5.12 -17.11 12.65
CA ASN A 58 3.71 -16.92 12.31
C ASN A 58 3.38 -15.44 12.00
N LEU A 59 3.98 -14.49 12.73
CA LEU A 59 3.82 -13.04 12.52
C LEU A 59 4.61 -12.56 11.30
N HIS A 60 4.24 -11.41 10.72
CA HIS A 60 4.94 -10.82 9.57
C HIS A 60 6.25 -10.14 9.97
N GLY A 61 6.21 -9.39 11.06
CA GLY A 61 7.34 -8.76 11.72
C GLY A 61 6.89 -8.32 13.11
N TYR A 62 7.84 -8.04 13.99
CA TYR A 62 7.61 -7.30 15.23
C TYR A 62 8.91 -6.68 15.71
N THR A 63 8.78 -5.64 16.52
CA THR A 63 9.87 -4.99 17.24
C THR A 63 9.70 -5.21 18.72
N GLN A 64 10.79 -5.54 19.42
CA GLN A 64 10.76 -5.73 20.86
C GLN A 64 12.03 -5.17 21.51
N TRP A 65 11.90 -4.60 22.70
CA TRP A 65 13.04 -4.22 23.51
C TRP A 65 13.68 -5.43 24.20
N THR A 66 14.99 -5.58 24.06
CA THR A 66 15.79 -6.57 24.79
C THR A 66 16.74 -5.86 25.77
N GLU A 67 17.44 -6.62 26.62
CA GLU A 67 18.47 -6.06 27.49
C GLU A 67 19.57 -5.29 26.74
N ARG A 68 19.79 -5.61 25.45
CA ARG A 68 20.79 -4.95 24.60
C ARG A 68 20.24 -3.74 23.83
N GLY A 69 18.93 -3.52 23.86
CA GLY A 69 18.21 -2.51 23.08
C GLY A 69 17.16 -3.13 22.14
N PRO A 70 16.56 -2.31 21.25
CA PRO A 70 15.47 -2.75 20.39
C PRO A 70 15.97 -3.70 19.31
N PHE A 71 15.19 -4.74 19.08
CA PHE A 71 15.46 -5.82 18.15
C PHE A 71 14.26 -5.98 17.22
N ILE A 72 14.53 -6.10 15.93
CA ILE A 72 13.52 -6.33 14.89
C ILE A 72 13.59 -7.78 14.43
N GLN A 73 12.48 -8.50 14.55
CA GLN A 73 12.31 -9.82 13.96
C GLN A 73 11.38 -9.73 12.76
N LEU A 74 11.84 -10.21 11.61
CA LEU A 74 11.04 -10.31 10.39
C LEU A 74 10.80 -11.77 10.03
N ARG A 75 9.65 -12.04 9.44
CA ARG A 75 9.39 -13.32 8.82
C ARG A 75 10.24 -13.46 7.56
N LEU A 76 10.77 -14.67 7.35
CA LEU A 76 11.40 -15.02 6.09
C LEU A 76 10.35 -15.11 4.98
N ILE A 77 10.17 -14.00 4.27
CA ILE A 77 9.23 -13.87 3.14
C ILE A 77 10.02 -13.79 1.83
N ARG A 78 9.57 -14.54 0.81
CA ARG A 78 10.21 -14.55 -0.53
C ARG A 78 9.99 -13.25 -1.33
N SER A 79 8.90 -12.54 -1.07
CA SER A 79 8.61 -11.26 -1.71
C SER A 79 9.46 -10.15 -1.09
N ASP A 80 10.43 -9.66 -1.87
CA ASP A 80 11.31 -8.56 -1.46
C ASP A 80 10.50 -7.29 -1.09
N GLY A 81 9.53 -6.90 -1.92
CA GLY A 81 8.69 -5.72 -1.65
C GLY A 81 7.89 -5.84 -0.34
N ARG A 82 7.36 -7.03 -0.02
CA ARG A 82 6.65 -7.24 1.26
C ARG A 82 7.59 -7.21 2.44
N ARG A 83 8.78 -7.82 2.32
CA ARG A 83 9.82 -7.78 3.35
C ARG A 83 10.29 -6.35 3.62
N ARG A 84 10.49 -5.57 2.57
CA ARG A 84 10.85 -4.14 2.66
C ARG A 84 9.75 -3.34 3.35
N PHE A 85 8.49 -3.54 2.96
CA PHE A 85 7.36 -2.89 3.63
C PHE A 85 7.32 -3.22 5.13
N THR A 86 7.44 -4.49 5.50
CA THR A 86 7.45 -4.89 6.90
C THR A 86 8.62 -4.26 7.66
N LEU A 87 9.84 -4.26 7.13
CA LEU A 87 10.97 -3.61 7.82
C LEU A 87 10.76 -2.09 7.97
N ALA A 88 10.22 -1.42 6.95
CA ALA A 88 9.87 0.00 7.02
C ALA A 88 8.77 0.28 8.06
N HIS A 89 7.81 -0.62 8.19
CA HIS A 89 6.77 -0.56 9.23
C HIS A 89 7.38 -0.70 10.63
N GLU A 90 8.30 -1.65 10.84
CA GLU A 90 9.02 -1.81 12.11
C GLU A 90 9.91 -0.59 12.44
N CYS A 91 10.47 0.08 11.43
CA CYS A 91 11.14 1.38 11.62
C CYS A 91 10.17 2.46 12.14
N GLY A 92 8.91 2.40 11.72
CA GLY A 92 7.84 3.22 12.29
C GLY A 92 7.64 2.92 13.78
N HIS A 93 7.61 1.65 14.19
CA HIS A 93 7.51 1.30 15.61
C HIS A 93 8.68 1.85 16.42
N LEU A 94 9.92 1.76 15.93
CA LEU A 94 11.06 2.38 16.59
C LEU A 94 10.89 3.89 16.81
N LEU A 95 10.21 4.58 15.89
CA LEU A 95 10.00 6.03 15.94
C LEU A 95 8.79 6.43 16.77
N PHE A 96 7.73 5.64 16.77
CA PHE A 96 6.42 6.09 17.23
C PHE A 96 5.85 5.29 18.39
N ASP A 97 6.42 4.13 18.74
CA ASP A 97 5.95 3.32 19.86
C ASP A 97 6.48 3.91 21.19
N PRO A 98 5.60 4.47 22.05
CA PRO A 98 6.02 5.01 23.33
C PRO A 98 6.60 3.94 24.26
N ALA A 99 6.23 2.67 24.13
CA ALA A 99 6.76 1.58 24.93
C ALA A 99 8.21 1.22 24.56
N LEU A 100 8.64 1.56 23.35
CA LEU A 100 10.04 1.48 22.94
C LEU A 100 10.81 2.77 23.29
N ALA A 101 10.12 3.90 23.46
CA ALA A 101 10.72 5.18 23.85
C ALA A 101 10.88 5.35 25.38
N ALA A 102 10.01 4.74 26.18
CA ALA A 102 9.89 5.03 27.61
C ALA A 102 10.92 4.27 28.47
N ASP A 103 11.56 5.04 29.35
CA ASP A 103 12.22 4.64 30.60
C ASP A 103 13.65 4.06 30.55
N ARG A 104 14.26 3.77 29.39
CA ARG A 104 15.67 3.31 29.35
C ARG A 104 16.57 4.01 28.33
N VAL A 105 15.99 4.87 27.50
CA VAL A 105 16.69 5.49 26.37
C VAL A 105 17.39 6.79 26.79
N ILE A 106 16.85 7.50 27.78
CA ILE A 106 17.38 8.80 28.22
C ILE A 106 18.67 8.66 29.04
N GLU A 107 18.87 7.52 29.74
CA GLU A 107 20.09 7.33 30.54
C GLU A 107 21.31 6.90 29.73
N GLN A 108 21.12 6.32 28.53
CA GLN A 108 22.22 5.73 27.74
C GLN A 108 22.71 6.60 26.59
N TYR A 109 22.02 7.69 26.25
CA TYR A 109 22.38 8.56 25.13
C TYR A 109 22.45 10.02 25.59
N GLU A 110 23.54 10.71 25.25
CA GLU A 110 23.72 12.14 25.52
C GLU A 110 22.70 13.01 24.78
N GLU A 111 22.18 12.53 23.64
CA GLU A 111 21.09 13.15 22.89
C GLU A 111 19.87 12.21 22.81
N PRO A 112 18.64 12.72 23.01
CA PRO A 112 17.44 11.91 22.89
C PRO A 112 17.29 11.42 21.44
N PRO A 113 17.02 10.12 21.20
CA PRO A 113 16.89 9.62 19.85
C PRO A 113 15.65 10.20 19.14
N ALA A 114 15.74 10.22 17.81
CA ALA A 114 14.71 10.75 16.91
C ALA A 114 13.27 10.26 17.19
N ALA A 115 13.12 9.08 17.79
CA ALA A 115 11.85 8.52 18.21
C ALA A 115 11.10 9.38 19.25
N PHE A 116 11.81 9.91 20.25
CA PHE A 116 11.18 10.68 21.32
C PHE A 116 10.60 11.99 20.77
N ASP A 117 11.38 12.69 19.96
CA ASP A 117 10.96 13.91 19.28
C ASP A 117 9.79 13.63 18.29
N ALA A 118 9.82 12.51 17.57
CA ALA A 118 8.73 12.11 16.68
C ALA A 118 7.40 11.87 17.41
N VAL A 119 7.41 11.16 18.55
CA VAL A 119 6.22 10.93 19.38
C VAL A 119 5.67 12.24 19.93
N GLU A 120 6.52 13.10 20.48
CA GLU A 120 6.09 14.38 21.04
C GLU A 120 5.57 15.34 19.97
N ARG A 121 6.22 15.41 18.80
CA ARG A 121 5.70 16.15 17.64
C ARG A 121 4.30 15.68 17.28
N LEU A 122 4.07 14.37 17.16
CA LEU A 122 2.76 13.84 16.80
C LEU A 122 1.69 14.05 17.90
N ARG A 123 2.07 13.95 19.18
CA ARG A 123 1.19 14.28 20.32
C ARG A 123 0.81 15.76 20.33
N ALA A 124 1.76 16.66 20.11
CA ALA A 124 1.51 18.09 20.00
C ALA A 124 0.50 18.41 18.88
N TYR A 125 0.60 17.73 17.73
CA TYR A 125 -0.39 17.88 16.66
C TYR A 125 -1.78 17.34 17.00
N ARG A 126 -1.88 16.25 17.77
CA ARG A 126 -3.17 15.75 18.29
C ARG A 126 -3.87 16.82 19.11
N ASP A 127 -3.15 17.40 20.06
CA ASP A 127 -3.70 18.37 21.01
C ASP A 127 -4.09 19.68 20.32
N TYR A 128 -3.32 20.09 19.30
CA TYR A 128 -3.63 21.27 18.49
C TYR A 128 -4.85 21.08 17.58
N ALA A 129 -5.00 19.91 16.95
CA ALA A 129 -6.02 19.70 15.92
C ALA A 129 -7.36 19.14 16.44
N GLY A 130 -7.42 18.68 17.71
CA GLY A 130 -8.64 18.09 18.29
C GLY A 130 -9.13 16.84 17.55
N LEU A 131 -8.25 16.13 16.86
CA LEU A 131 -8.59 15.01 15.96
C LEU A 131 -8.54 13.65 16.67
N SER A 132 -9.34 12.69 16.17
CA SER A 132 -9.18 11.27 16.49
C SER A 132 -7.87 10.78 15.90
N TYR A 133 -6.89 10.52 16.77
CA TYR A 133 -5.55 10.09 16.38
C TYR A 133 -5.59 8.66 15.84
N PRO A 134 -4.98 8.37 14.69
CA PRO A 134 -4.91 7.00 14.17
C PRO A 134 -4.15 6.09 15.14
N GLY A 135 -4.49 4.80 15.16
CA GLY A 135 -3.73 3.83 15.96
C GLY A 135 -2.28 3.72 15.48
N LEU A 136 -1.36 3.35 16.39
CA LEU A 136 0.08 3.22 16.10
C LEU A 136 0.38 2.43 14.82
N GLU A 137 -0.27 1.29 14.63
CA GLU A 137 -0.13 0.46 13.42
C GLU A 137 -0.44 1.21 12.11
N GLN A 138 -1.45 2.09 12.12
CA GLN A 138 -1.82 2.89 10.94
C GLN A 138 -0.77 3.97 10.65
N ILE A 139 -0.16 4.52 11.70
CA ILE A 139 0.96 5.46 11.58
C ILE A 139 2.17 4.75 10.99
N CYS A 140 2.52 3.58 11.51
CA CYS A 140 3.60 2.75 11.00
C CYS A 140 3.38 2.34 9.53
N ASP A 141 2.15 1.95 9.17
CA ASP A 141 1.78 1.66 7.78
C ASP A 141 1.90 2.88 6.87
N TYR A 142 1.42 4.05 7.33
CA TYR A 142 1.52 5.28 6.55
C TYR A 142 2.98 5.71 6.37
N PHE A 143 3.78 5.68 7.45
CA PHE A 143 5.21 5.94 7.43
C PHE A 143 5.93 5.03 6.44
N ALA A 144 5.70 3.71 6.53
CA ALA A 144 6.31 2.74 5.62
C ALA A 144 5.93 2.99 4.16
N ALA A 145 4.67 3.35 3.92
CA ALA A 145 4.17 3.62 2.58
C ALA A 145 4.75 4.91 1.99
N GLU A 146 4.89 5.96 2.80
CA GLU A 146 5.51 7.23 2.40
C GLU A 146 7.00 7.07 2.17
N LEU A 147 7.70 6.38 3.08
CA LEU A 147 9.14 6.10 3.00
C LEU A 147 9.51 5.31 1.74
N LEU A 148 8.69 4.32 1.36
CA LEU A 148 8.97 3.43 0.23
C LEU A 148 8.44 3.94 -1.11
N LEU A 149 7.33 4.67 -1.11
CA LEU A 149 6.72 5.20 -2.34
C LEU A 149 6.02 6.54 -2.03
N PRO A 150 6.75 7.66 -2.04
CA PRO A 150 6.21 8.98 -1.71
C PRO A 150 5.01 9.37 -2.57
N LEU A 151 4.09 10.20 -2.07
CA LEU A 151 2.85 10.52 -2.80
C LEU A 151 3.18 11.28 -4.08
N SER A 152 4.19 12.15 -4.03
CA SER A 152 4.74 12.87 -5.19
C SER A 152 5.25 11.90 -6.26
N SER A 153 6.00 10.87 -5.86
CA SER A 153 6.50 9.83 -6.77
C SER A 153 5.34 9.01 -7.37
N ALA A 154 4.34 8.64 -6.56
CA ALA A 154 3.15 7.95 -7.04
C ALA A 154 2.36 8.81 -8.05
N ALA A 155 2.22 10.11 -7.81
CA ALA A 155 1.59 11.05 -8.72
C ALA A 155 2.33 11.14 -10.06
N ALA A 156 3.66 11.20 -10.03
CA ALA A 156 4.51 11.22 -11.22
C ALA A 156 4.45 9.91 -12.02
N LEU A 157 4.36 8.77 -11.33
CA LEU A 157 4.26 7.45 -11.98
C LEU A 157 2.89 7.20 -12.59
N ARG A 158 1.81 7.73 -12.00
CA ARG A 158 0.43 7.43 -12.38
C ARG A 158 0.16 7.42 -13.89
N PRO A 159 0.60 8.41 -14.70
CA PRO A 159 0.30 8.43 -16.13
C PRO A 159 0.91 7.25 -16.90
N SER A 160 1.98 6.64 -16.38
CA SER A 160 2.70 5.53 -17.02
C SER A 160 2.20 4.14 -16.61
N ILE A 161 1.23 4.06 -15.69
CA ILE A 161 0.69 2.79 -15.17
C ILE A 161 -0.73 2.58 -15.73
N ASP A 162 -0.81 1.94 -16.89
CA ASP A 162 -2.07 1.66 -17.59
C ASP A 162 -2.46 0.17 -17.63
N SER A 163 -1.54 -0.72 -17.24
CA SER A 163 -1.65 -2.17 -17.37
C SER A 163 -1.03 -2.90 -16.18
N ILE A 164 -1.35 -4.19 -16.00
CA ILE A 164 -0.71 -5.02 -14.95
C ILE A 164 0.79 -5.19 -15.24
N GLN A 165 1.18 -5.20 -16.52
CA GLN A 165 2.57 -5.33 -16.93
C GLN A 165 3.38 -4.08 -16.54
N ALA A 166 2.86 -2.89 -16.82
CA ALA A 166 3.48 -1.63 -16.40
C ALA A 166 3.58 -1.55 -14.86
N LEU A 167 2.52 -1.94 -14.16
CA LEU A 167 2.48 -2.00 -12.70
C LEU A 167 3.55 -2.95 -12.14
N GLU A 168 3.66 -4.17 -12.69
CA GLU A 168 4.67 -5.15 -12.27
C GLU A 168 6.10 -4.70 -12.58
N ALA A 169 6.33 -4.08 -13.74
CA ALA A 169 7.63 -3.57 -14.12
C ALA A 169 8.11 -2.51 -13.11
N LYS A 170 7.27 -1.50 -12.83
CA LYS A 170 7.60 -0.45 -11.86
C LYS A 170 7.67 -0.95 -10.42
N SER A 171 6.84 -1.92 -10.03
CA SER A 171 6.93 -2.57 -8.72
C SER A 171 8.28 -3.24 -8.50
N LYS A 172 8.82 -3.91 -9.53
CA LYS A 172 10.14 -4.55 -9.48
C LYS A 172 11.27 -3.52 -9.45
N GLU A 173 11.20 -2.51 -10.31
CA GLU A 173 12.18 -1.41 -10.37
C GLU A 173 12.33 -0.72 -9.01
N LEU A 174 11.21 -0.39 -8.37
CA LEU A 174 11.18 0.30 -7.08
C LEU A 174 11.30 -0.66 -5.88
N ARG A 175 11.31 -1.98 -6.13
CA ARG A 175 11.35 -3.03 -5.10
C ARG A 175 10.26 -2.88 -4.04
N VAL A 176 9.04 -2.55 -4.48
CA VAL A 176 7.84 -2.43 -3.63
C VAL A 176 6.81 -3.50 -3.99
N SER A 177 5.89 -3.83 -3.09
CA SER A 177 4.81 -4.76 -3.42
C SER A 177 3.78 -4.13 -4.37
N LEU A 178 3.10 -4.97 -5.17
CA LEU A 178 1.97 -4.52 -5.99
C LEU A 178 0.86 -3.89 -5.15
N SER A 179 0.62 -4.42 -3.94
CA SER A 179 -0.38 -3.87 -3.02
C SER A 179 -0.02 -2.44 -2.59
N LEU A 180 1.24 -2.18 -2.25
CA LEU A 180 1.70 -0.83 -1.90
C LEU A 180 1.55 0.11 -3.09
N MET A 181 1.99 -0.30 -4.29
CA MET A 181 1.81 0.51 -5.50
C MET A 181 0.36 0.90 -5.72
N VAL A 182 -0.56 -0.07 -5.67
CA VAL A 182 -1.99 0.18 -5.89
C VAL A 182 -2.58 1.10 -4.82
N THR A 183 -2.20 0.91 -3.55
CA THR A 183 -2.62 1.80 -2.46
C THR A 183 -2.17 3.24 -2.72
N ARG A 184 -0.92 3.46 -3.12
CA ARG A 184 -0.35 4.80 -3.34
C ARG A 184 -0.86 5.46 -4.60
N LEU A 185 -0.97 4.72 -5.70
CA LEU A 185 -1.60 5.21 -6.94
C LEU A 185 -3.07 5.59 -6.71
N ASN A 186 -3.80 4.84 -5.88
CA ASN A 186 -5.18 5.21 -5.53
C ASN A 186 -5.28 6.44 -4.63
N ALA A 187 -4.31 6.67 -3.74
CA ALA A 187 -4.25 7.90 -2.96
C ALA A 187 -4.13 9.15 -3.86
N VAL A 188 -3.49 9.02 -5.04
CA VAL A 188 -3.41 10.06 -6.08
C VAL A 188 -4.47 9.88 -7.19
N ARG A 189 -5.59 9.24 -6.84
CA ARG A 189 -6.81 9.09 -7.64
C ARG A 189 -6.65 8.30 -8.95
N SER A 190 -5.78 7.28 -8.96
CA SER A 190 -5.61 6.41 -10.15
C SER A 190 -6.81 5.50 -10.43
N GLY A 191 -7.60 5.12 -9.41
CA GLY A 191 -8.72 4.20 -9.61
C GLY A 191 -8.28 2.84 -10.14
N LEU A 192 -7.37 2.18 -9.43
CA LEU A 192 -6.92 0.82 -9.72
C LEU A 192 -7.54 -0.16 -8.72
N LEU A 193 -7.98 -1.32 -9.20
CA LEU A 193 -8.34 -2.46 -8.35
C LEU A 193 -7.50 -3.66 -8.76
N LEU A 194 -6.77 -4.20 -7.81
CA LEU A 194 -5.96 -5.39 -7.97
C LEU A 194 -6.65 -6.56 -7.28
N LEU A 195 -6.99 -7.59 -8.06
CA LEU A 195 -7.52 -8.85 -7.56
C LEU A 195 -6.47 -9.93 -7.76
N ARG A 196 -6.23 -10.72 -6.71
CA ARG A 196 -5.46 -11.96 -6.82
C ARG A 196 -6.39 -13.13 -6.65
N LEU A 197 -6.39 -14.01 -7.64
CA LEU A 197 -7.23 -15.19 -7.71
C LEU A 197 -6.36 -16.44 -7.69
N GLU A 198 -6.86 -17.46 -7.01
CA GLU A 198 -6.25 -18.78 -6.96
C GLU A 198 -7.32 -19.84 -7.15
N ARG A 199 -6.93 -21.05 -7.57
CA ARG A 199 -7.85 -22.17 -7.60
C ARG A 199 -8.01 -22.77 -6.22
N SER A 200 -9.26 -22.95 -5.81
CA SER A 200 -9.61 -23.77 -4.65
C SER A 200 -9.27 -25.24 -4.90
N ARG A 201 -9.29 -26.05 -3.82
CA ARG A 201 -9.17 -27.51 -3.93
C ARG A 201 -10.26 -28.15 -4.81
N SER A 202 -11.43 -27.52 -4.88
CA SER A 202 -12.55 -27.93 -5.74
C SER A 202 -12.43 -27.41 -7.18
N GLY A 203 -11.29 -26.81 -7.56
CA GLY A 203 -11.01 -26.32 -8.90
C GLY A 203 -11.68 -25.00 -9.25
N LYS A 204 -12.36 -24.32 -8.32
CA LYS A 204 -13.03 -23.04 -8.58
C LYS A 204 -12.06 -21.88 -8.40
N TRP A 205 -12.13 -20.86 -9.26
CA TRP A 205 -11.43 -19.61 -9.02
C TRP A 205 -12.04 -18.87 -7.84
N VAL A 206 -11.18 -18.47 -6.89
CA VAL A 206 -11.56 -17.71 -5.70
C VAL A 206 -10.68 -16.48 -5.58
N ILE A 207 -11.27 -15.35 -5.22
CA ILE A 207 -10.53 -14.11 -4.95
C ILE A 207 -9.91 -14.25 -3.57
N GLN A 208 -8.58 -14.33 -3.53
CA GLN A 208 -7.80 -14.45 -2.30
C GLN A 208 -7.44 -13.09 -1.71
N GLN A 209 -7.16 -12.11 -2.59
CA GLN A 209 -6.75 -10.78 -2.16
C GLN A 209 -7.38 -9.71 -3.04
N LYS A 210 -7.71 -8.59 -2.41
CA LYS A 210 -8.28 -7.39 -3.03
C LYS A 210 -7.51 -6.17 -2.52
N HIS A 211 -6.96 -5.38 -3.43
CA HIS A 211 -6.29 -4.11 -3.11
C HIS A 211 -6.80 -3.00 -4.03
N GLY A 212 -7.12 -1.83 -3.46
CA GLY A 212 -7.64 -0.70 -4.23
C GLY A 212 -9.17 -0.63 -4.35
N PHE A 213 -9.62 0.31 -5.17
CA PHE A 213 -10.97 0.91 -5.33
C PHE A 213 -11.89 1.10 -4.10
N SER A 214 -12.60 2.24 -4.16
CA SER A 214 -13.50 2.89 -3.20
C SER A 214 -14.43 1.99 -2.37
N GLN A 215 -14.87 2.54 -1.22
CA GLN A 215 -15.97 2.09 -0.37
C GLN A 215 -17.24 1.63 -1.13
N ARG A 216 -17.45 2.08 -2.37
CA ARG A 216 -18.57 1.65 -3.22
C ARG A 216 -18.55 0.17 -3.59
N PHE A 217 -17.37 -0.47 -3.59
CA PHE A 217 -17.22 -1.91 -3.73
C PHE A 217 -16.70 -2.54 -2.43
N ALA A 218 -16.96 -1.88 -1.29
CA ALA A 218 -16.84 -2.51 0.02
C ALA A 218 -17.81 -3.69 0.07
N GLY A 219 -17.28 -4.89 0.27
CA GLY A 219 -18.04 -6.12 0.16
C GLY A 219 -17.24 -7.28 -0.41
N HIS A 220 -17.90 -8.44 -0.42
CA HIS A 220 -17.39 -9.68 -0.97
C HIS A 220 -17.50 -9.63 -2.51
N LEU A 221 -16.37 -9.84 -3.19
CA LEU A 221 -16.35 -10.06 -4.63
C LEU A 221 -16.24 -11.56 -4.86
N SER A 222 -17.02 -12.07 -5.81
CA SER A 222 -16.96 -13.46 -6.25
C SER A 222 -17.03 -13.52 -7.77
N LEU A 223 -16.61 -14.66 -8.33
CA LEU A 223 -16.75 -14.93 -9.75
C LEU A 223 -17.96 -15.83 -9.96
N CYS A 224 -18.76 -15.53 -10.97
CA CYS A 224 -19.77 -16.46 -11.43
C CYS A 224 -19.10 -17.64 -12.17
N LYS A 225 -19.86 -18.73 -12.36
CA LYS A 225 -19.37 -19.95 -13.03
C LYS A 225 -18.82 -19.66 -14.44
N GLN A 226 -19.48 -18.76 -15.18
CA GLN A 226 -19.11 -18.37 -16.53
C GLN A 226 -17.78 -17.62 -16.56
N SER A 227 -17.58 -16.63 -15.69
CA SER A 227 -16.30 -15.90 -15.59
C SER A 227 -15.14 -16.83 -15.23
N GLY A 228 -15.38 -17.82 -14.37
CA GLY A 228 -14.38 -18.84 -14.05
C GLY A 228 -13.94 -19.66 -15.26
N HIS A 229 -14.88 -20.11 -16.10
CA HIS A 229 -14.57 -20.84 -17.33
C HIS A 229 -13.80 -19.97 -18.33
N ARG A 230 -14.20 -18.70 -18.47
CA ARG A 230 -13.52 -17.77 -19.38
C ARG A 230 -12.08 -17.48 -18.97
N LEU A 231 -11.81 -17.37 -17.67
CA LEU A 231 -10.43 -17.24 -17.18
C LEU A 231 -9.55 -18.44 -17.55
N ASP A 232 -10.15 -19.63 -17.69
CA ASP A 232 -9.43 -20.82 -18.11
C ASP A 232 -9.06 -20.76 -19.60
N GLU A 233 -10.00 -20.28 -20.43
CA GLU A 233 -9.82 -20.11 -21.88
C GLU A 233 -8.71 -19.12 -22.26
N LEU A 234 -8.42 -18.12 -21.40
CA LEU A 234 -7.34 -17.16 -21.66
C LEU A 234 -5.96 -17.84 -21.78
N GLY A 235 -5.78 -19.05 -21.26
CA GLY A 235 -4.45 -19.67 -21.21
C GLY A 235 -3.51 -18.92 -20.27
N SER A 236 -2.19 -19.13 -20.38
CA SER A 236 -1.18 -18.43 -19.57
C SER A 236 -0.61 -17.23 -20.34
N GLY A 237 -0.39 -16.10 -19.67
CA GLY A 237 0.14 -14.88 -20.30
C GLY A 237 -0.49 -13.59 -19.79
N TYR A 238 -0.30 -12.51 -20.52
CA TYR A 238 -0.95 -11.23 -20.30
C TYR A 238 -2.10 -11.04 -21.29
N HIS A 239 -3.22 -10.54 -20.80
CA HIS A 239 -4.46 -10.38 -21.57
C HIS A 239 -5.13 -9.08 -21.21
N GLU A 240 -5.62 -8.36 -22.21
CA GLU A 240 -6.53 -7.24 -22.00
C GLU A 240 -7.96 -7.73 -22.23
N VAL A 241 -8.83 -7.51 -21.24
CA VAL A 241 -10.21 -7.99 -21.27
C VAL A 241 -11.17 -6.91 -20.77
N GLU A 242 -12.44 -7.07 -21.10
CA GLU A 242 -13.53 -6.32 -20.47
C GLU A 242 -14.16 -7.18 -19.37
N ILE A 243 -14.32 -6.63 -18.18
CA ILE A 243 -14.97 -7.29 -17.05
C ILE A 243 -16.28 -6.59 -16.73
N GLY A 244 -17.37 -7.35 -16.75
CA GLY A 244 -18.64 -6.94 -16.16
C GLY A 244 -18.60 -7.09 -14.64
N LEU A 245 -18.73 -5.97 -13.93
CA LEU A 245 -18.89 -5.94 -12.48
C LEU A 245 -20.36 -5.68 -12.14
N GLN A 246 -21.03 -6.69 -11.61
CA GLN A 246 -22.41 -6.60 -11.15
C GLN A 246 -22.46 -6.14 -9.70
N THR A 247 -23.17 -5.06 -9.43
CA THR A 247 -23.48 -4.54 -8.08
C THR A 247 -24.99 -4.46 -7.87
N LEU A 248 -25.42 -4.13 -6.65
CA LEU A 248 -26.83 -3.87 -6.34
C LEU A 248 -27.42 -2.74 -7.20
N ASP A 249 -26.60 -1.74 -7.55
CA ASP A 249 -27.01 -0.57 -8.33
C ASP A 249 -27.02 -0.84 -9.86
N GLY A 250 -26.61 -2.03 -10.32
CA GLY A 250 -26.54 -2.39 -11.73
C GLY A 250 -25.21 -2.98 -12.17
N THR A 251 -24.95 -3.00 -13.48
CA THR A 251 -23.74 -3.59 -14.05
C THR A 251 -22.82 -2.52 -14.63
N SER A 252 -21.55 -2.54 -14.24
CA SER A 252 -20.50 -1.68 -14.80
C SER A 252 -19.56 -2.51 -15.67
N ARG A 253 -19.15 -1.98 -16.83
CA ARG A 253 -18.09 -2.59 -17.65
C ARG A 253 -16.77 -1.87 -17.39
N LEU A 254 -15.73 -2.63 -17.11
CA LEU A 254 -14.42 -2.12 -16.77
C LEU A 254 -13.37 -2.74 -17.67
N ARG A 255 -12.36 -1.95 -18.07
CA ARG A 255 -11.16 -2.49 -18.71
C ARG A 255 -10.29 -3.15 -17.65
N ALA A 256 -9.74 -4.30 -18.00
CA ALA A 256 -8.88 -5.06 -17.11
C ALA A 256 -7.68 -5.64 -17.85
N SER A 257 -6.52 -5.50 -17.22
CA SER A 257 -5.29 -6.17 -17.60
C SER A 257 -5.12 -7.39 -16.70
N VAL A 258 -5.02 -8.58 -17.29
CA VAL A 258 -4.99 -9.87 -16.61
C VAL A 258 -3.66 -10.55 -16.86
N LYS A 259 -2.98 -10.93 -15.79
CA LYS A 259 -1.86 -11.87 -15.84
C LYS A 259 -2.33 -13.22 -15.36
N ARG A 260 -2.22 -14.23 -16.23
CA ARG A 260 -2.67 -15.59 -15.97
C ARG A 260 -1.49 -16.54 -15.87
N THR A 261 -1.42 -17.24 -14.74
CA THR A 261 -0.49 -18.35 -14.46
C THR A 261 -1.26 -19.44 -13.71
N THR A 262 -0.62 -20.17 -12.79
CA THR A 262 -1.32 -21.00 -11.77
C THR A 262 -2.19 -20.15 -10.83
N THR A 263 -1.82 -18.88 -10.66
CA THR A 263 -2.63 -17.83 -10.04
C THR A 263 -2.96 -16.78 -11.09
N SER A 264 -4.04 -16.03 -10.88
CA SER A 264 -4.40 -14.93 -11.78
C SER A 264 -4.36 -13.62 -11.03
N VAL A 265 -3.78 -12.60 -11.65
CA VAL A 265 -3.75 -11.23 -11.13
C VAL A 265 -4.48 -10.35 -12.12
N ILE A 266 -5.49 -9.63 -11.66
CA ILE A 266 -6.32 -8.76 -12.47
C ILE A 266 -6.15 -7.33 -11.96
N ALA A 267 -5.69 -6.43 -12.83
CA ALA A 267 -5.72 -5.00 -12.59
C ALA A 267 -6.87 -4.38 -13.39
N LEU A 268 -7.88 -3.88 -12.70
CA LEU A 268 -8.99 -3.12 -13.28
C LEU A 268 -8.64 -1.64 -13.23
N SER A 269 -8.82 -0.95 -14.36
CA SER A 269 -8.74 0.51 -14.44
C SER A 269 -10.13 1.07 -14.72
N ARG A 270 -10.50 2.18 -14.04
CA ARG A 270 -11.59 3.02 -14.55
C ARG A 270 -11.06 3.65 -15.84
N GLY A 271 -11.55 3.20 -17.00
CA GLY A 271 -11.22 3.85 -18.26
C GLY A 271 -11.44 5.35 -18.16
N ALA A 272 -10.46 6.15 -18.59
CA ALA A 272 -10.62 7.59 -18.70
C ALA A 272 -11.59 7.88 -19.86
N GLY A 273 -12.83 8.28 -19.54
CA GLY A 273 -13.77 8.86 -20.52
C GLY A 273 -14.98 8.01 -20.93
N PRO A 274 -16.03 8.66 -21.48
CA PRO A 274 -17.30 8.02 -21.85
C PRO A 274 -17.06 6.99 -22.96
N ALA A 275 -17.96 6.00 -23.02
CA ALA A 275 -17.95 4.89 -23.96
C ALA A 275 -17.52 5.29 -25.39
N ALA A 276 -16.22 5.26 -25.65
CA ALA A 276 -15.70 5.34 -27.00
C ALA A 276 -16.00 3.99 -27.64
N ALA A 277 -16.98 4.01 -28.54
CA ALA A 277 -17.46 2.89 -29.30
C ALA A 277 -16.29 2.15 -29.96
N PHE A 278 -16.04 0.93 -29.52
CA PHE A 278 -15.23 -0.03 -30.25
C PHE A 278 -15.91 -1.40 -30.24
N ALA A 279 -15.72 -2.11 -31.34
CA ALA A 279 -16.46 -3.29 -31.75
C ALA A 279 -16.57 -4.34 -30.64
N PRO A 280 -17.72 -5.04 -30.56
CA PRO A 280 -17.99 -6.00 -29.49
C PRO A 280 -17.02 -7.18 -29.57
N ALA A 281 -15.97 -7.15 -28.76
CA ALA A 281 -15.35 -8.37 -28.29
C ALA A 281 -16.33 -9.00 -27.28
N LYS A 282 -16.59 -10.31 -27.41
CA LYS A 282 -17.58 -11.02 -26.59
C LYS A 282 -17.38 -10.70 -25.10
N PRO A 283 -18.42 -10.22 -24.39
CA PRO A 283 -18.31 -9.92 -22.97
C PRO A 283 -18.00 -11.18 -22.16
N LEU A 284 -17.16 -11.03 -21.13
CA LEU A 284 -16.86 -12.02 -20.10
C LEU A 284 -17.95 -12.07 -19.03
#